data_AF-A0A1N6J852-F1
#
_entry.id   AF-A0A1N6J852-F1
#
_cell.length_a   1.000
_cell.length_b   1.000
_cell.length_c   1.000
_cell.angle_alpha   90.00
_cell.angle_beta   90.00
_cell.angle_gamma   90.00
#
_symmetry.space_group_name_H-M   'P 1'
#
loop_
_entity.id
_entity.type
_entity.pdbx_description
1 polymer ?
#
loop_
_entity_poly.entity_id
_entity_poly.type
_entity_poly.pdbx_seq_one_letter_code
_entity_poly.pdbx_strand_id
1 'polypeptide(L)'
;MAFRWLRRLSPVRDESIGVAILLVLVSAGLVWVSLHPAPPTQGDEYDEVPANSGTIVRSEVIHLWLPESIRELASPQSSVVRDPSDLRRYLERRNLQDLRYAVTIRGHQPNGDYYDIHFIRHPCESPVHFQELLNILADVSRAPGHEKAANFPGASTHDISEAVLSREPSEIIAELDRIRGGRR
;
A
#
# COMPACT_ATOMS: atom_id res chain seq x y z
N MET A 1 -21.80 10.94 -79.94
CA MET A 1 -21.19 11.92 -79.03
C MET A 1 -21.73 11.71 -77.60
N ALA A 2 -21.17 10.77 -76.83
CA ALA A 2 -21.59 10.53 -75.44
C ALA A 2 -20.52 9.78 -74.61
N PHE A 3 -19.28 10.27 -74.58
CA PHE A 3 -18.23 9.72 -73.70
C PHE A 3 -17.40 10.86 -73.10
N ARG A 4 -18.01 11.60 -72.16
CA ARG A 4 -17.32 12.71 -71.45
C ARG A 4 -17.68 12.83 -69.96
N TRP A 5 -18.36 11.84 -69.37
CA TRP A 5 -18.87 11.92 -67.99
C TRP A 5 -18.03 11.20 -66.91
N LEU A 6 -16.93 10.53 -67.26
CA LEU A 6 -16.15 9.70 -66.33
C LEU A 6 -14.83 10.35 -65.84
N ARG A 7 -14.81 11.68 -65.61
CA ARG A 7 -13.64 12.39 -65.07
C ARG A 7 -13.98 13.37 -63.93
N ARG A 8 -14.89 12.97 -63.03
CA ARG A 8 -15.21 13.74 -61.80
C ARG A 8 -15.21 12.87 -60.53
N LEU A 9 -14.26 11.96 -60.41
CA LEU A 9 -13.87 11.42 -59.09
C LEU A 9 -12.59 12.14 -58.66
N SER A 10 -12.81 13.21 -57.91
CA SER A 10 -11.79 14.04 -57.26
C SER A 10 -10.95 13.20 -56.28
N PRO A 11 -9.65 13.52 -56.09
CA PRO A 11 -8.76 12.76 -55.23
C PRO A 11 -9.00 13.12 -53.76
N VAL A 12 -9.97 12.48 -53.11
CA VAL A 12 -10.12 12.52 -51.64
C VAL A 12 -9.35 11.35 -51.02
N ARG A 13 -8.07 11.20 -51.39
CA ARG A 13 -7.25 10.05 -50.98
C ARG A 13 -6.08 10.42 -50.06
N ASP A 14 -5.69 11.70 -50.01
CA ASP A 14 -4.54 12.12 -49.20
C ASP A 14 -4.92 12.57 -47.77
N GLU A 15 -6.12 13.10 -47.54
CA GLU A 15 -6.53 13.52 -46.19
C GLU A 15 -6.82 12.33 -45.25
N SER A 16 -7.38 11.24 -45.78
CA SER A 16 -7.75 10.06 -45.00
C SER A 16 -6.52 9.33 -44.42
N ILE A 17 -5.36 9.44 -45.07
CA ILE A 17 -4.11 8.79 -44.62
C ILE A 17 -3.56 9.52 -43.39
N GLY A 18 -3.62 10.85 -43.37
CA GLY A 18 -3.14 11.64 -42.22
C GLY A 18 -3.93 11.34 -40.95
N VAL A 19 -5.25 11.21 -41.06
CA VAL A 19 -6.13 10.89 -39.92
C VAL A 19 -5.84 9.50 -39.36
N ALA A 20 -5.61 8.51 -40.23
CA ALA A 20 -5.30 7.13 -39.80
C ALA A 20 -3.96 7.04 -39.05
N ILE A 21 -2.92 7.75 -39.51
CA ILE A 21 -1.60 7.77 -38.86
C ILE A 21 -1.71 8.42 -37.47
N LEU A 22 -2.44 9.53 -37.35
CA LEU A 22 -2.65 10.22 -36.06
C LEU A 22 -3.32 9.28 -35.04
N LEU A 23 -4.35 8.53 -35.47
CA LEU A 23 -5.09 7.60 -34.61
C LEU A 23 -4.20 6.46 -34.07
N VAL A 24 -3.31 5.92 -34.91
CA VAL A 24 -2.35 4.88 -34.51
C VAL A 24 -1.34 5.42 -33.50
N LEU A 25 -0.82 6.64 -33.72
CA LEU A 25 0.13 7.26 -32.79
C LEU A 25 -0.50 7.57 -31.44
N VAL A 26 -1.73 8.10 -31.41
CA VAL A 26 -2.47 8.35 -30.16
C VAL A 26 -2.73 7.06 -29.40
N SER A 27 -3.14 6.00 -30.10
CA SER A 27 -3.40 4.69 -29.49
C SER A 27 -2.13 4.07 -28.90
N ALA A 28 -1.00 4.15 -29.61
CA ALA A 28 0.29 3.66 -29.13
C ALA A 28 0.77 4.44 -27.90
N GLY A 29 0.59 5.76 -27.88
CA GLY A 29 0.91 6.61 -26.73
C GLY A 29 0.10 6.24 -25.48
N LEU A 30 -1.20 6.00 -25.64
CA LEU A 30 -2.09 5.58 -24.54
C LEU A 30 -1.67 4.23 -23.94
N VAL A 31 -1.30 3.26 -24.78
CA VAL A 31 -0.80 1.95 -24.32
C VAL A 31 0.52 2.11 -23.57
N TRP A 32 1.43 2.96 -24.04
CA TRP A 32 2.69 3.22 -23.37
C TRP A 32 2.51 3.83 -21.97
N VAL A 33 1.63 4.81 -21.83
CA VAL A 33 1.28 5.44 -20.53
C VAL A 33 0.63 4.44 -19.59
N SER A 34 -0.16 3.50 -20.13
CA SER A 34 -0.81 2.46 -19.32
C SER A 34 0.18 1.39 -18.83
N LEU A 35 1.24 1.12 -19.60
CA LEU A 35 2.30 0.16 -19.26
C LEU A 35 3.38 0.77 -18.35
N HIS A 36 3.54 2.08 -18.36
CA HIS A 36 4.46 2.81 -17.49
C HIS A 36 3.65 3.78 -16.63
N PRO A 37 2.83 3.29 -15.69
CA PRO A 37 2.24 4.17 -14.70
C PRO A 37 3.39 4.93 -14.06
N ALA A 38 3.39 6.26 -14.23
CA ALA A 38 4.30 7.11 -13.49
C ALA A 38 4.16 6.72 -12.01
N PRO A 39 5.27 6.53 -11.27
CA PRO A 39 5.19 6.27 -9.85
C PRO A 39 4.24 7.32 -9.27
N PRO A 40 3.28 6.93 -8.41
CA PRO A 40 2.34 7.90 -7.85
C PRO A 40 3.16 9.01 -7.23
N THR A 41 3.13 10.19 -7.86
CA THR A 41 3.51 11.43 -7.22
C THR A 41 2.53 11.56 -6.07
N GLN A 42 2.97 11.16 -4.88
CA GLN A 42 2.31 11.53 -3.64
C GLN A 42 2.04 13.03 -3.76
N GLY A 43 0.77 13.41 -3.64
CA GLY A 43 0.33 14.78 -3.88
C GLY A 43 1.07 15.73 -2.96
N ASP A 44 2.02 16.46 -3.53
CA ASP A 44 2.63 17.62 -2.90
C ASP A 44 1.73 18.82 -3.20
N GLU A 45 0.69 18.99 -2.39
CA GLU A 45 0.23 20.33 -2.03
C GLU A 45 1.04 20.73 -0.78
N TYR A 46 2.32 21.04 -0.98
CA TYR A 46 3.17 21.63 0.04
C TYR A 46 3.33 23.12 -0.27
N ASP A 47 2.77 23.94 0.61
CA ASP A 47 3.34 25.24 0.97
C ASP A 47 4.87 25.11 1.07
N GLU A 48 5.61 26.09 0.56
CA GLU A 48 7.08 26.17 0.56
C GLU A 48 7.70 25.74 1.90
N VAL A 49 7.99 24.45 2.06
CA VAL A 49 8.77 23.94 3.18
C VAL A 49 10.25 24.16 2.82
N PRO A 50 11.02 24.90 3.62
CA PRO A 50 12.39 25.27 3.28
C PRO A 50 13.25 24.04 3.00
N ALA A 51 14.10 24.15 1.97
CA ALA A 51 14.87 23.11 1.28
C ALA A 51 15.91 22.31 2.10
N ASN A 52 15.72 22.22 3.42
CA ASN A 52 16.48 21.38 4.34
C ASN A 52 15.57 20.39 5.11
N SER A 53 14.34 20.20 4.64
CA SER A 53 13.27 19.51 5.36
C SER A 53 13.11 18.04 4.95
N GLY A 54 13.47 17.12 5.85
CA GLY A 54 12.73 15.87 6.05
C GLY A 54 12.59 14.88 4.88
N THR A 55 13.38 14.99 3.80
CA THR A 55 13.29 14.03 2.69
C THR A 55 13.63 12.62 3.15
N ILE A 56 12.69 11.69 3.04
CA ILE A 56 12.92 10.27 3.29
C ILE A 56 13.51 9.64 2.02
N VAL A 57 14.74 9.13 2.09
CA VAL A 57 15.37 8.40 0.97
C VAL A 57 15.07 6.90 1.00
N ARG A 58 14.69 6.36 2.17
CA ARG A 58 14.34 4.95 2.34
C ARG A 58 13.39 4.79 3.53
N SER A 59 12.33 4.02 3.35
CA SER A 59 11.45 3.59 4.43
C SER A 59 11.55 2.09 4.63
N GLU A 60 11.60 1.63 5.88
CA GLU A 60 11.58 0.20 6.21
C GLU A 60 10.63 -0.06 7.39
N VAL A 61 9.88 -1.15 7.35
CA VAL A 61 9.08 -1.58 8.51
C VAL A 61 10.02 -2.26 9.50
N ILE A 62 10.11 -1.72 10.71
CA ILE A 62 11.02 -2.23 11.75
C ILE A 62 10.28 -2.98 12.86
N HIS A 63 9.00 -2.66 13.11
CA HIS A 63 8.19 -3.31 14.12
C HIS A 63 6.77 -3.55 13.65
N LEU A 64 6.25 -4.74 13.95
CA LEU A 64 4.86 -5.14 13.80
C LEU A 64 4.32 -5.41 15.21
N TRP A 65 3.30 -4.67 15.62
CA TRP A 65 2.65 -4.80 16.93
C TRP A 65 1.28 -5.42 16.73
N LEU A 66 1.19 -6.73 17.01
CA LEU A 66 0.03 -7.54 16.69
C LEU A 66 -0.69 -7.97 17.97
N PRO A 67 -2.00 -7.78 18.07
CA PRO A 67 -2.80 -8.44 19.08
C PRO A 67 -2.88 -9.94 18.84
N GLU A 68 -3.16 -10.68 19.90
CA GLU A 68 -3.24 -12.14 19.85
C GLU A 68 -4.30 -12.59 18.84
N SER A 69 -5.41 -11.86 18.75
CA SER A 69 -6.45 -12.15 17.76
C SER A 69 -5.96 -12.08 16.30
N ILE A 70 -4.95 -11.26 15.97
CA ILE A 70 -4.34 -11.26 14.63
C ILE A 70 -3.39 -12.44 14.45
N ARG A 71 -2.69 -12.86 15.50
CA ARG A 71 -1.82 -14.04 15.42
C ARG A 71 -2.62 -15.32 15.24
N GLU A 72 -3.77 -15.42 15.90
CA GLU A 72 -4.73 -16.50 15.67
C GLU A 72 -5.18 -16.57 14.20
N LEU A 73 -5.30 -15.43 13.52
CA LEU A 73 -5.61 -15.36 12.09
C LEU A 73 -4.47 -15.88 11.18
N ALA A 74 -3.24 -15.96 11.68
CA ALA A 74 -2.11 -16.53 10.94
C ALA A 74 -2.03 -18.06 11.07
N SER A 75 -2.87 -18.68 11.90
CA SER A 75 -2.91 -20.13 12.06
C SER A 75 -3.34 -20.83 10.76
N PRO A 76 -2.78 -21.98 10.39
CA PRO A 76 -3.24 -22.74 9.23
C PRO A 76 -4.75 -23.07 9.26
N GLN A 77 -5.35 -23.10 10.45
CA GLN A 77 -6.77 -23.39 10.65
C GLN A 77 -7.70 -22.20 10.33
N SER A 78 -7.18 -20.97 10.22
CA SER A 78 -7.94 -19.75 9.97
C SER A 78 -7.97 -19.35 8.49
N SER A 79 -7.80 -20.30 7.55
CA SER A 79 -7.73 -20.14 6.08
C SER A 79 -8.98 -19.52 5.40
N VAL A 80 -9.82 -18.83 6.16
CA VAL A 80 -11.14 -18.32 5.80
C VAL A 80 -11.06 -16.91 5.22
N VAL A 81 -10.02 -16.13 5.51
CA VAL A 81 -9.96 -14.72 5.11
C VAL A 81 -9.36 -14.56 3.72
N ARG A 82 -10.22 -14.50 2.69
CA ARG A 82 -9.81 -14.31 1.28
C ARG A 82 -10.02 -12.90 0.78
N ASP A 83 -11.02 -12.21 1.32
CA ASP A 83 -11.40 -10.85 0.95
C ASP A 83 -11.82 -10.02 2.19
N PRO A 84 -11.96 -8.69 2.05
CA PRO A 84 -12.33 -7.82 3.16
C PRO A 84 -13.68 -8.15 3.81
N SER A 85 -14.64 -8.71 3.06
CA SER A 85 -15.96 -9.06 3.58
C SER A 85 -15.91 -10.31 4.45
N ASP A 86 -15.08 -11.29 4.06
CA ASP A 86 -14.81 -12.47 4.87
C ASP A 86 -14.12 -12.11 6.18
N LEU A 87 -13.14 -11.19 6.14
CA LEU A 87 -12.52 -10.65 7.35
C LEU A 87 -13.57 -9.98 8.25
N ARG A 88 -14.39 -9.08 7.71
CA ARG A 88 -15.42 -8.38 8.49
C ARG A 88 -16.37 -9.36 9.17
N ARG A 89 -16.88 -10.37 8.43
CA ARG A 89 -17.76 -11.41 8.99
C ARG A 89 -17.05 -12.27 10.03
N TYR A 90 -15.76 -12.52 9.87
CA TYR A 90 -14.96 -13.24 10.87
C TYR A 90 -14.86 -12.41 12.16
N LEU A 91 -14.53 -11.13 12.06
CA LEU A 91 -14.40 -10.22 13.19
C LEU A 91 -15.73 -9.99 13.91
N GLU A 92 -16.83 -9.81 13.17
CA GLU A 92 -18.18 -9.68 13.74
C GLU A 92 -18.58 -10.90 14.59
N ARG A 93 -18.33 -12.11 14.09
CA ARG A 93 -18.65 -13.35 14.83
C ARG A 93 -17.87 -13.50 16.14
N ARG A 94 -16.74 -12.80 16.27
CA ARG A 94 -15.88 -12.83 17.45
C ARG A 94 -15.97 -11.55 18.29
N ASN A 95 -16.82 -10.60 17.92
CA ASN A 95 -16.93 -9.30 18.56
C ASN A 95 -15.59 -8.51 18.56
N LEU A 96 -14.87 -8.58 17.43
CA LEU A 96 -13.58 -7.93 17.19
C LEU A 96 -13.67 -6.90 16.05
N GLN A 97 -14.80 -6.21 15.92
CA GLN A 97 -15.07 -5.30 14.81
C GLN A 97 -14.09 -4.12 14.77
N ASP A 98 -13.60 -3.69 15.93
CA ASP A 98 -12.63 -2.59 16.12
C ASP A 98 -11.17 -3.09 16.20
N LEU A 99 -10.88 -4.25 15.59
CA LEU A 99 -9.54 -4.83 15.60
C LEU A 99 -8.53 -3.89 14.95
N ARG A 100 -7.50 -3.50 15.70
CA ARG A 100 -6.38 -2.67 15.22
C ARG A 100 -5.07 -3.44 15.29
N TYR A 101 -4.08 -2.95 14.58
CA TYR A 101 -2.68 -3.31 14.75
C TYR A 101 -1.82 -2.06 14.60
N ALA A 102 -0.56 -2.11 15.02
CA ALA A 102 0.37 -1.03 14.78
C ALA A 102 1.61 -1.48 13.99
N VAL A 103 2.09 -0.59 13.13
CA VAL A 103 3.30 -0.76 12.34
C VAL A 103 4.23 0.40 12.65
N THR A 104 5.51 0.12 12.88
CA THR A 104 6.53 1.16 13.02
C THR A 104 7.41 1.17 11.78
N ILE A 105 7.44 2.30 11.08
CA ILE A 105 8.23 2.51 9.88
C ILE A 105 9.39 3.45 10.22
N ARG A 106 10.61 3.05 9.87
CA ARG A 106 11.79 3.90 9.95
C ARG A 106 12.03 4.59 8.62
N GLY A 107 11.93 5.91 8.62
CA GLY A 107 12.35 6.76 7.51
C GLY A 107 13.81 7.16 7.68
N HIS A 108 14.66 6.84 6.72
CA HIS A 108 16.07 7.25 6.66
C HIS A 108 16.22 8.52 5.81
N GLN A 109 17.07 9.43 6.27
CA GLN A 109 17.39 10.70 5.60
C GLN A 109 18.74 10.61 4.86
N PRO A 110 19.02 11.51 3.89
CA PRO A 110 20.28 11.51 3.14
C PRO A 110 21.54 11.67 4.01
N ASN A 111 21.42 12.33 5.16
CA ASN A 111 22.51 12.56 6.10
C ASN A 111 22.81 11.35 7.01
N GLY A 112 22.05 10.25 6.88
CA GLY A 112 22.19 9.04 7.70
C GLY A 112 21.35 9.05 8.97
N ASP A 113 20.68 10.15 9.31
CA ASP A 113 19.70 10.18 10.40
C ASP A 113 18.44 9.39 10.03
N TYR A 114 17.66 9.05 11.05
CA TYR A 114 16.38 8.39 10.87
C TYR A 114 15.35 8.88 11.86
N TYR A 115 14.08 8.65 11.53
CA TYR A 115 12.96 8.82 12.45
C TYR A 115 12.00 7.65 12.29
N ASP A 116 11.35 7.30 13.41
CA ASP A 116 10.41 6.18 13.45
C ASP A 116 8.98 6.75 13.53
N ILE A 117 8.12 6.28 12.64
CA ILE A 117 6.71 6.68 12.56
C ILE A 117 5.84 5.49 12.95
N HIS A 118 4.92 5.70 13.87
CA HIS A 118 3.94 4.70 14.26
C HIS A 118 2.63 4.90 13.50
N PHE A 119 2.16 3.85 12.85
CA PHE A 119 0.85 3.81 12.19
C PHE A 119 -0.05 2.84 12.93
N ILE A 120 -1.25 3.28 13.29
CA ILE A 120 -2.29 2.42 13.86
C ILE A 120 -3.29 2.17 12.74
N ARG A 121 -3.51 0.90 12.40
CA ARG A 121 -4.26 0.51 11.22
C ARG A 121 -5.48 -0.30 11.61
N HIS A 122 -6.59 -0.02 10.92
CA HIS A 122 -7.79 -0.84 10.94
C HIS A 122 -7.88 -1.60 9.61
N PRO A 123 -7.84 -2.95 9.61
CA PRO A 123 -7.74 -3.73 8.38
C PRO A 123 -8.99 -3.64 7.50
N CYS A 124 -10.16 -3.35 8.08
CA CYS A 124 -11.42 -3.22 7.34
C CYS A 124 -11.71 -1.78 6.83
N GLU A 125 -10.84 -0.81 7.09
CA GLU A 125 -11.07 0.61 6.73
C GLU A 125 -10.62 0.92 5.29
N SER A 126 -9.56 0.26 4.81
CA SER A 126 -9.01 0.48 3.47
C SER A 126 -8.55 -0.86 2.85
N PRO A 127 -8.76 -1.07 1.53
CA PRO A 127 -8.21 -2.24 0.82
C PRO A 127 -6.70 -2.38 0.97
N VAL A 128 -5.99 -1.25 1.11
CA VAL A 128 -4.53 -1.24 1.32
C VAL A 128 -4.18 -1.85 2.68
N HIS A 129 -4.90 -1.48 3.75
CA HIS A 129 -4.66 -2.04 5.10
C HIS A 129 -5.02 -3.53 5.17
N PHE A 130 -6.03 -3.96 4.40
CA PHE A 130 -6.38 -5.38 4.28
C PHE A 130 -5.25 -6.17 3.62
N GLN A 131 -4.72 -5.68 2.50
CA GLN A 131 -3.61 -6.33 1.81
C GLN A 131 -2.33 -6.34 2.67
N GLU A 132 -2.06 -5.24 3.40
CA GLU A 132 -0.98 -5.17 4.39
C GLU A 132 -1.14 -6.24 5.47
N LEU A 133 -2.35 -6.41 6.02
CA LEU A 133 -2.64 -7.47 6.99
C LEU A 133 -2.38 -8.86 6.38
N LEU A 134 -2.85 -9.14 5.16
CA LEU A 134 -2.59 -10.44 4.53
C LEU A 134 -1.08 -10.72 4.37
N ASN A 135 -0.30 -9.69 4.02
CA ASN A 135 1.15 -9.80 3.93
C ASN A 135 1.78 -10.09 5.31
N ILE A 136 1.30 -9.44 6.36
CA ILE A 136 1.71 -9.69 7.75
C ILE A 136 1.38 -11.13 8.15
N LEU A 137 0.16 -11.61 7.91
CA LEU A 137 -0.27 -12.98 8.25
C LEU A 137 0.54 -14.04 7.49
N ALA A 138 0.80 -13.81 6.21
CA ALA A 138 1.64 -14.67 5.39
C ALA A 138 3.08 -14.76 5.92
N ASP A 139 3.58 -13.69 6.52
CA ASP A 139 4.92 -13.66 7.10
C ASP A 139 4.98 -14.27 8.50
N VAL A 140 4.00 -13.98 9.36
CA VAL A 140 3.91 -14.55 10.71
C VAL A 140 3.69 -16.06 10.66
N SER A 141 2.91 -16.57 9.70
CA SER A 141 2.63 -18.00 9.55
C SER A 141 3.84 -18.84 9.10
N ARG A 142 4.88 -18.21 8.51
CA ARG A 142 6.05 -18.92 7.95
C ARG A 142 7.12 -19.29 8.96
N ALA A 143 7.13 -18.74 10.18
CA ALA A 143 8.25 -18.90 11.10
C ALA A 143 7.84 -19.34 12.51
N PRO A 144 8.08 -20.61 12.90
CA PRO A 144 8.30 -20.94 14.30
C PRO A 144 9.77 -20.63 14.64
N GLY A 145 10.02 -19.48 15.26
CA GLY A 145 11.35 -19.06 15.71
C GLY A 145 11.91 -17.90 14.89
N HIS A 146 11.83 -16.70 15.47
CA HIS A 146 12.39 -15.43 15.04
C HIS A 146 13.42 -15.46 13.88
N GLU A 147 13.04 -14.90 12.73
CA GLU A 147 13.71 -13.76 12.09
C GLU A 147 13.38 -13.71 10.58
N LYS A 148 12.82 -12.57 10.15
CA LYS A 148 12.62 -12.10 8.77
C LYS A 148 11.33 -12.57 8.08
N ALA A 149 10.32 -11.72 8.23
CA ALA A 149 9.17 -11.65 7.35
C ALA A 149 9.61 -11.41 5.89
N ALA A 150 9.01 -12.11 4.92
CA ALA A 150 9.43 -12.05 3.52
C ALA A 150 9.04 -10.73 2.83
N ASN A 151 7.91 -10.12 3.25
CA ASN A 151 7.51 -8.79 2.80
C ASN A 151 8.08 -7.67 3.70
N PHE A 152 8.51 -8.02 4.92
CA PHE A 152 9.07 -7.08 5.90
C PHE A 152 10.43 -7.57 6.43
N PRO A 153 11.46 -7.63 5.58
CA PRO A 153 12.75 -8.17 5.97
C PRO A 153 13.34 -7.37 7.13
N GLY A 154 13.60 -8.04 8.26
CA GLY A 154 14.18 -7.42 9.46
C GLY A 154 13.16 -6.82 10.44
N ALA A 155 11.86 -6.81 10.12
CA ALA A 155 10.85 -6.37 11.07
C ALA A 155 10.74 -7.34 12.26
N SER A 156 10.72 -6.79 13.47
CA SER A 156 10.42 -7.54 14.70
C SER A 156 8.91 -7.57 14.93
N THR A 157 8.36 -8.75 15.22
CA THR A 157 6.96 -8.89 15.65
C THR A 157 6.87 -8.87 17.16
N HIS A 158 5.94 -8.09 17.70
CA HIS A 158 5.67 -7.96 19.12
C HIS A 158 4.20 -8.22 19.41
N ASP A 159 3.96 -8.88 20.53
CA ASP A 159 2.62 -9.08 21.06
C ASP A 159 2.19 -7.83 21.84
N ILE A 160 1.03 -7.29 21.51
CA ILE A 160 0.44 -6.13 22.18
C ILE A 160 -1.00 -6.45 22.53
N SER A 161 -1.46 -6.08 23.73
CA SER A 161 -2.84 -6.40 24.10
C SER A 161 -3.85 -5.57 23.31
N GLU A 162 -4.98 -6.17 23.00
CA GLU A 162 -6.13 -5.52 22.36
C GLU A 162 -6.58 -4.31 23.19
N ALA A 163 -6.50 -4.40 24.52
CA ALA A 163 -6.85 -3.33 25.45
C ALA A 163 -5.92 -2.10 25.38
N VAL A 164 -4.69 -2.26 24.89
CA VAL A 164 -3.83 -1.12 24.55
C VAL A 164 -4.28 -0.53 23.23
N LEU A 165 -4.48 -1.36 22.21
CA LEU A 165 -4.87 -0.92 20.87
C LEU A 165 -6.28 -0.33 20.77
N SER A 166 -7.15 -0.57 21.75
CA SER A 166 -8.47 0.04 21.85
C SER A 166 -8.45 1.46 22.44
N ARG A 167 -7.30 1.97 22.88
CA ARG A 167 -7.17 3.32 23.46
C ARG A 167 -7.12 4.40 22.38
N GLU A 168 -7.01 5.64 22.82
CA GLU A 168 -6.75 6.78 21.94
C GLU A 168 -5.38 6.64 21.24
N PRO A 169 -5.24 7.08 19.97
CA PRO A 169 -4.00 6.94 19.21
C PRO A 169 -2.75 7.48 19.92
N SER A 170 -2.86 8.62 20.61
CA SER A 170 -1.75 9.21 21.36
C SER A 170 -1.28 8.33 22.53
N GLU A 171 -2.21 7.67 23.22
CA GLU A 171 -1.90 6.75 24.31
C GLU A 171 -1.27 5.45 23.80
N ILE A 172 -1.75 4.95 22.65
CA ILE A 172 -1.13 3.80 21.97
C ILE A 172 0.32 4.12 21.64
N ILE A 173 0.59 5.26 21.00
CA ILE A 173 1.94 5.68 20.61
C ILE A 173 2.84 5.80 21.85
N ALA A 174 2.39 6.46 22.91
CA ALA A 174 3.15 6.59 24.15
C ALA A 174 3.51 5.23 24.77
N GLU A 175 2.58 4.26 24.72
CA GLU A 175 2.80 2.90 25.19
C GLU A 175 3.81 2.14 24.31
N LEU A 176 3.72 2.27 22.98
CA LEU A 176 4.69 1.69 22.04
C LEU A 176 6.10 2.22 22.30
N ASP A 177 6.23 3.52 22.51
CA ASP A 177 7.49 4.17 22.85
C ASP A 177 8.05 3.67 24.19
N ARG A 178 7.19 3.50 25.19
CA ARG A 178 7.57 2.96 26.50
C ARG A 178 8.10 1.52 26.38
N ILE A 179 7.41 0.66 25.63
CA ILE A 179 7.83 -0.74 25.42
C ILE A 179 9.15 -0.79 24.67
N ARG A 180 9.35 0.08 23.66
CA ARG A 180 10.59 0.16 22.89
C ARG A 180 11.77 0.66 23.74
N GLY A 181 11.55 1.69 24.57
CA GLY A 181 12.59 2.26 25.43
C GLY A 181 13.09 1.31 26.52
N GLY A 182 12.25 0.41 27.00
CA GLY A 182 12.59 -0.56 28.06
C GLY A 182 13.45 -1.76 27.63
N ARG A 183 13.82 -1.88 26.35
CA ARG A 183 14.65 -2.98 25.82
C ARG A 183 16.10 -2.60 25.47
N ARG A 184 16.55 -1.39 25.86
CA ARG A 184 17.95 -0.97 25.74
C ARG A 184 18.77 -1.50 26.91
#